data_AF-A0A820FEY2-F1
#
_entry.id   AF-A0A820FEY2-F1
#
_cell.length_a   1.000
_cell.length_b   1.000
_cell.length_c   1.000
_cell.angle_alpha   90.00
_cell.angle_beta   90.00
_cell.angle_gamma   90.00
#
_symmetry.space_group_name_H-M   'P 1'
#
loop_
_entity.id
_entity.type
_entity.pdbx_description
1 polymer ?
#
loop_
_entity_poly.entity_id
_entity_poly.type
_entity_poly.pdbx_seq_one_letter_code
_entity_poly.pdbx_strand_id
1 'polypeptide(L)'
;MFKAALVLSQQYNIKIDEEFIGWQAGQTGGNAIGALRSTCQAVITANVIGIVGPAYSREASIIAAFAHSDNIPAISYAATEPALSD
;
A
#
# COMPACT_ATOMS: atom_id res chain seq x y z
N MET A 1 -6.46 -6.83 -8.33
CA MET A 1 -7.86 -6.38 -8.07
C MET A 1 -7.95 -4.91 -7.72
N PHE A 2 -7.23 -4.39 -6.72
CA PHE A 2 -7.32 -2.97 -6.32
C PHE A 2 -7.10 -1.95 -7.46
N LYS A 3 -6.06 -2.14 -8.30
CA LYS A 3 -5.85 -1.25 -9.45
C LYS A 3 -7.05 -1.18 -10.40
N ALA A 4 -7.74 -2.31 -10.61
CA ALA A 4 -8.93 -2.32 -11.46
C ALA A 4 -10.07 -1.52 -10.83
N ALA A 5 -10.28 -1.64 -9.50
CA ALA A 5 -11.27 -0.84 -8.78
C ALA A 5 -11.00 0.67 -8.90
N LEU A 6 -9.73 1.10 -8.81
CA LEU A 6 -9.35 2.51 -8.96
C LEU A 6 -9.55 3.03 -10.38
N VAL A 7 -9.23 2.21 -11.40
CA VAL A 7 -9.50 2.59 -12.80
C VAL A 7 -11.02 2.69 -13.04
N LEU A 8 -11.80 1.76 -12.52
CA LEU A 8 -13.26 1.80 -12.63
C LEU A 8 -13.85 2.99 -11.88
N SER A 9 -13.34 3.33 -10.69
CA SER A 9 -13.82 4.49 -9.94
C SER A 9 -13.64 5.78 -10.75
N GLN A 10 -12.51 5.92 -11.46
CA GLN A 10 -12.27 7.05 -12.36
C GLN A 10 -13.24 7.05 -13.56
N GLN A 11 -13.47 5.88 -14.19
CA GLN A 11 -14.42 5.76 -15.31
C GLN A 11 -15.85 6.10 -14.92
N TYR A 12 -16.27 5.73 -13.69
CA TYR A 12 -17.59 6.05 -13.16
C TYR A 12 -17.66 7.41 -12.44
N ASN A 13 -16.62 8.23 -12.54
CA ASN A 13 -16.54 9.55 -11.92
C ASN A 13 -16.76 9.55 -10.38
N ILE A 14 -16.34 8.47 -9.72
CA ILE A 14 -16.35 8.35 -8.26
C ILE A 14 -15.17 9.11 -7.69
N LYS A 15 -15.46 10.04 -6.78
CA LYS A 15 -14.52 10.99 -6.19
C LYS A 15 -14.68 11.01 -4.67
N ILE A 16 -13.61 11.36 -3.98
CA ILE A 16 -13.61 11.68 -2.54
C ILE A 16 -13.20 13.14 -2.46
N ASP A 17 -14.01 13.96 -1.78
CA ASP A 17 -13.79 15.41 -1.67
C ASP A 17 -13.53 16.09 -3.03
N GLU A 18 -14.32 15.70 -4.05
CA GLU A 18 -14.22 16.15 -5.45
C GLU A 18 -12.94 15.75 -6.22
N GLU A 19 -12.03 15.01 -5.58
CA GLU A 19 -10.79 14.51 -6.17
C GLU A 19 -10.87 13.03 -6.56
N PHE A 20 -10.12 12.68 -7.61
CA PHE A 20 -9.95 11.28 -7.99
C PHE A 20 -8.93 10.60 -7.08
N ILE A 21 -9.21 9.34 -6.74
CA ILE A 21 -8.25 8.51 -6.01
C ILE A 21 -7.07 8.19 -6.95
N GLY A 22 -5.91 8.73 -6.61
CA GLY A 22 -4.64 8.43 -7.27
C GLY A 22 -4.09 7.07 -6.85
N TRP A 23 -3.12 6.55 -7.61
CA TRP A 23 -2.41 5.33 -7.24
C TRP A 23 -1.00 5.30 -7.77
N GLN A 24 -0.14 4.59 -7.04
CA GLN A 24 1.20 4.24 -7.45
C GLN A 24 1.44 2.77 -7.16
N ALA A 25 2.28 2.13 -7.97
CA ALA A 25 2.64 0.72 -7.78
C ALA A 25 4.15 0.55 -7.98
N GLY A 26 4.78 -0.24 -7.11
CA GLY A 26 6.17 -0.64 -7.21
C GLY A 26 6.29 -2.15 -7.29
N GLN A 27 7.29 -2.64 -8.03
CA GLN A 27 7.71 -4.03 -7.97
C GLN A 27 8.92 -4.15 -7.06
N THR A 28 8.81 -5.01 -6.05
CA THR A 28 9.83 -5.16 -4.99
C THR A 28 10.69 -6.41 -5.17
N GLY A 29 10.19 -7.40 -5.93
CA GLY A 29 10.86 -8.69 -6.13
C GLY A 29 11.03 -9.50 -4.83
N GLY A 30 10.27 -9.20 -3.78
CA GLY A 30 10.45 -9.82 -2.45
C GLY A 30 11.59 -9.21 -1.63
N ASN A 31 12.22 -8.12 -2.10
CA ASN A 31 13.27 -7.43 -1.37
C ASN A 31 12.65 -6.47 -0.34
N ALA A 32 12.70 -6.84 0.94
CA ALA A 32 12.04 -6.11 2.00
C ALA A 32 12.60 -4.69 2.23
N ILE A 33 13.91 -4.49 2.09
CA ILE A 33 14.54 -3.17 2.24
C ILE A 33 14.20 -2.28 1.05
N GLY A 34 14.20 -2.82 -0.16
CA GLY A 34 13.78 -2.12 -1.37
C GLY A 34 12.30 -1.71 -1.29
N ALA A 35 11.45 -2.62 -0.83
CA ALA A 35 10.03 -2.35 -0.58
C ALA A 35 9.86 -1.18 0.40
N LEU A 36 10.47 -1.28 1.60
CA LEU A 36 10.40 -0.22 2.60
C LEU A 36 10.91 1.12 2.06
N ARG A 37 12.07 1.15 1.40
CA ARG A 37 12.61 2.38 0.81
C ARG A 37 11.65 3.02 -0.17
N SER A 38 11.04 2.22 -1.05
CA SER A 38 10.06 2.71 -2.02
C SER A 38 8.79 3.23 -1.36
N THR A 39 8.31 2.56 -0.30
CA THR A 39 7.15 2.98 0.48
C THR A 39 7.42 4.28 1.23
N CYS A 40 8.58 4.43 1.88
CA CYS A 40 8.95 5.68 2.54
C CYS A 40 9.01 6.84 1.54
N GLN A 41 9.64 6.62 0.38
CA GLN A 41 9.70 7.64 -0.67
C GLN A 41 8.30 8.00 -1.18
N ALA A 42 7.42 7.02 -1.37
CA ALA A 42 6.02 7.23 -1.76
C ALA A 42 5.25 8.09 -0.75
N VAL A 43 5.38 7.79 0.54
CA VAL A 43 4.70 8.51 1.63
C VAL A 43 5.23 9.95 1.78
N ILE A 44 6.53 10.18 1.57
CA ILE A 44 7.10 11.53 1.65
C ILE A 44 6.70 12.38 0.44
N THR A 45 6.62 11.77 -0.74
CA THR A 45 6.40 12.50 -2.01
C THR A 45 4.93 12.65 -2.38
N ALA A 46 4.05 11.83 -1.81
CA ALA A 46 2.63 11.83 -2.09
C ALA A 46 1.83 11.78 -0.78
N ASN A 47 0.63 12.36 -0.78
CA ASN A 47 -0.31 12.28 0.33
C ASN A 47 -0.94 10.86 0.39
N VAL A 48 -0.14 9.87 0.78
CA VAL A 48 -0.56 8.46 0.83
C VAL A 48 -1.50 8.24 2.01
N ILE A 49 -2.77 7.98 1.71
CA ILE A 49 -3.80 7.69 2.71
C ILE A 49 -3.94 6.19 3.04
N GLY A 50 -3.21 5.32 2.34
CA GLY A 50 -3.28 3.88 2.54
C GLY A 50 -2.33 3.09 1.64
N ILE A 51 -1.95 1.91 2.10
CA ILE A 51 -1.03 0.99 1.43
C ILE A 51 -1.75 -0.33 1.14
N VAL A 52 -1.60 -0.84 -0.09
CA VAL A 52 -2.21 -2.11 -0.52
C VAL A 52 -1.15 -3.02 -1.12
N GLY A 53 -1.16 -4.28 -0.70
CA GLY A 53 0.06 -5.09 -0.67
C GLY A 53 0.84 -4.70 0.59
N PRO A 54 1.68 -5.57 1.14
CA PRO A 54 2.68 -6.28 0.37
C PRO A 54 2.27 -7.71 0.04
N ALA A 55 2.85 -8.28 -1.02
CA ALA A 55 2.55 -9.66 -1.41
C ALA A 55 3.32 -10.68 -0.56
N TYR A 56 4.55 -10.33 -0.15
CA TYR A 56 5.42 -11.21 0.62
C TYR A 56 5.30 -10.90 2.11
N SER A 57 5.15 -11.93 2.96
CA SER A 57 4.99 -11.74 4.41
C SER A 57 6.14 -10.96 5.05
N ARG A 58 7.37 -11.18 4.59
CA ARG A 58 8.58 -10.45 5.05
C ARG A 58 8.54 -8.95 4.76
N GLU A 59 7.82 -8.54 3.72
CA GLU A 59 7.60 -7.12 3.40
C GLU A 59 6.43 -6.59 4.23
N ALA A 60 5.37 -7.40 4.38
CA ALA A 60 4.19 -7.06 5.15
C ALA A 60 4.51 -6.73 6.61
N SER A 61 5.38 -7.48 7.27
CA SER A 61 5.76 -7.21 8.67
C SER A 61 6.46 -5.86 8.81
N ILE A 62 7.43 -5.57 7.96
CA ILE A 62 8.20 -4.33 7.99
C ILE A 62 7.32 -3.13 7.61
N ILE A 63 6.53 -3.26 6.54
CA ILE A 63 5.66 -2.18 6.06
C ILE A 63 4.52 -1.92 7.04
N ALA A 64 3.95 -2.96 7.68
CA ALA A 64 2.92 -2.78 8.71
C ALA A 64 3.46 -2.00 9.91
N ALA A 65 4.67 -2.31 10.39
CA ALA A 65 5.30 -1.56 11.49
C ALA A 65 5.54 -0.09 11.12
N PHE A 66 6.05 0.18 9.91
CA PHE A 66 6.23 1.54 9.40
C PHE A 66 4.88 2.28 9.26
N ALA A 67 3.91 1.66 8.61
CA ALA A 67 2.60 2.25 8.36
C ALA A 67 1.84 2.55 9.67
N HIS A 68 1.97 1.68 10.67
CA HIS A 68 1.43 1.91 12.02
C HIS A 68 2.04 3.16 12.65
N SER A 69 3.35 3.37 12.54
CA SER A 69 4.01 4.56 13.11
C SER A 69 3.56 5.88 12.48
N ASP A 70 3.17 5.85 11.20
CA ASP A 70 2.70 7.03 10.45
C ASP A 70 1.17 7.13 10.36
N ASN A 71 0.42 6.27 11.07
CA ASN A 71 -1.06 6.19 11.02
C ASN A 71 -1.62 5.94 9.62
N ILE A 72 -0.91 5.18 8.80
CA ILE A 72 -1.33 4.80 7.45
C ILE A 72 -1.92 3.38 7.49
N PRO A 73 -3.17 3.16 7.06
CA PRO A 73 -3.73 1.82 6.98
C PRO A 73 -3.00 1.00 5.91
N ALA A 74 -2.57 -0.21 6.25
CA ALA A 74 -1.91 -1.14 5.34
C ALA A 74 -2.69 -2.45 5.24
N ILE A 75 -2.96 -2.91 4.01
CA ILE A 75 -3.69 -4.16 3.74
C ILE A 75 -2.85 -5.05 2.83
N SER A 76 -2.38 -6.18 3.35
CA SER A 76 -1.82 -7.25 2.52
C SER A 76 -2.94 -8.13 1.94
N TYR A 77 -2.72 -8.63 0.72
CA TYR A 77 -3.64 -9.55 0.04
C TYR A 77 -3.08 -10.98 -0.10
N ALA A 78 -1.84 -11.22 0.31
CA ALA A 78 -1.16 -12.50 0.09
C ALA A 78 -0.18 -12.90 1.21
N ALA A 79 0.10 -12.03 2.19
CA ALA A 79 0.90 -12.42 3.34
C ALA A 79 0.11 -13.38 4.23
N THR A 80 0.75 -14.48 4.61
CA THR A 80 0.14 -15.58 5.38
C THR A 80 0.94 -15.95 6.63
N GLU A 81 1.88 -15.09 7.03
CA GLU A 81 2.69 -15.34 8.21
C GLU A 81 1.89 -15.12 9.50
N PRO A 82 1.80 -16.11 10.40
CA PRO A 82 0.98 -16.01 11.62
C PRO A 82 1.36 -14.83 12.53
N ALA A 83 2.64 -14.43 12.53
CA ALA A 83 3.14 -13.31 13.32
C ALA A 83 2.54 -11.95 12.93
N LEU A 84 1.80 -11.84 11.82
CA LEU A 84 1.10 -10.62 11.43
C LEU A 84 -0.25 -10.41 12.13
N SER A 85 -0.65 -11.33 13.01
CA SER A 85 -1.92 -11.28 13.77
C SER A 85 -1.73 -10.98 15.26
N ASP A 86 -0.49 -10.76 15.71
CA ASP A 86 -0.14 -10.36 17.08
C ASP A 86 -0.31 -8.85 17.25
#